data_AF-A0A098LL28-F1
#
_entry.id   AF-A0A098LL28-F1
#
_cell.length_a   1.000
_cell.length_b   1.000
_cell.length_c   1.000
_cell.angle_alpha   90.00
_cell.angle_beta   90.00
_cell.angle_gamma   90.00
#
_symmetry.space_group_name_H-M   'P 1'
#
loop_
_entity.id
_entity.type
_entity.pdbx_description
1 polymer ?
#
loop_
_entity_poly.entity_id
_entity_poly.type
_entity_poly.pdbx_seq_one_letter_code
_entity_poly.pdbx_strand_id
1 'polypeptide(L)'
;MIIFVETGLVIMPFLPGDSLLFAAGTFAALGSLNLWLLIFLLFIAAFLGDTLNYFIGNFIGPKVFSKDYRLLKKEHLIKTQQFYEKHGGKTIIFARFMPIIRTFAPFIAGVGTMNYRKFLSYNIIGGILWIAGFTLLGYLFGNIPAVKKNFTLVIFGIILLSMTPPLIEYLRSKFQKKTVA
;
A
#
# COMPACT_ATOMS: atom_id res chain seq x y z
N MET A 1 -3.92 9.10 9.39
CA MET A 1 -5.31 8.85 8.96
C MET A 1 -5.42 8.52 7.48
N ILE A 2 -4.83 9.31 6.58
CA ILE A 2 -4.82 9.01 5.13
C ILE A 2 -4.25 7.62 4.80
N ILE A 3 -3.12 7.25 5.40
CA ILE A 3 -2.49 5.92 5.20
C ILE A 3 -3.35 4.78 5.74
N PHE A 4 -4.09 4.99 6.83
CA PHE A 4 -5.03 4.00 7.37
C PHE A 4 -6.21 3.76 6.44
N VAL A 5 -6.74 4.83 5.83
CA VAL A 5 -7.81 4.76 4.82
C VAL A 5 -7.30 4.05 3.58
N GLU A 6 -6.09 4.37 3.12
CA GLU A 6 -5.48 3.78 1.94
C GLU A 6 -5.19 2.28 2.08
N THR A 7 -4.73 1.82 3.24
CA THR A 7 -4.46 0.39 3.48
C THR A 7 -5.70 -0.38 3.94
N GLY A 8 -6.62 0.28 4.65
CA GLY A 8 -7.83 -0.32 5.24
C GLY A 8 -9.03 -0.41 4.28
N LEU A 9 -9.15 0.46 3.29
CA LEU A 9 -10.22 0.39 2.27
C LEU A 9 -9.69 -0.18 0.96
N VAL A 10 -10.13 -1.40 0.64
CA VAL A 10 -9.85 -2.12 -0.63
C VAL A 10 -10.18 -1.29 -1.89
N ILE A 11 -11.00 -0.25 -1.75
CA ILE A 11 -11.57 0.54 -2.85
C ILE A 11 -10.68 1.74 -3.26
N MET A 12 -9.63 2.08 -2.50
CA MET A 12 -8.77 3.25 -2.77
C MET A 12 -7.27 2.91 -3.04
N PRO A 13 -6.93 2.04 -4.01
CA PRO A 13 -5.54 1.76 -4.37
C PRO A 13 -4.81 2.93 -5.04
N PHE A 14 -5.50 4.05 -5.29
CA PHE A 14 -4.98 5.22 -6.00
C PHE A 14 -4.44 6.32 -5.07
N LEU A 15 -4.52 6.15 -3.75
CA LEU A 15 -3.83 7.07 -2.86
C LEU A 15 -2.31 6.82 -2.95
N PRO A 16 -1.48 7.86 -2.84
CA PRO A 16 -0.04 7.73 -3.01
C PRO A 16 0.69 7.65 -1.67
N GLY A 17 0.50 6.56 -0.93
CA GLY A 17 1.09 6.41 0.39
C GLY A 17 2.62 6.51 0.38
N ASP A 18 3.29 6.03 -0.69
CA ASP A 18 4.75 6.10 -0.83
C ASP A 18 5.25 7.56 -0.86
N SER A 19 4.57 8.39 -1.65
CA SER A 19 4.81 9.82 -1.77
C SER A 19 4.54 10.57 -0.46
N LEU A 20 3.49 10.18 0.26
CA LEU A 20 3.14 10.76 1.55
C LEU A 20 4.17 10.42 2.63
N LEU A 21 4.65 9.18 2.69
CA LEU A 21 5.74 8.77 3.58
C LEU A 21 7.02 9.56 3.29
N PHE A 22 7.37 9.69 2.01
CA PHE A 22 8.53 10.46 1.59
C PHE A 22 8.42 11.94 1.95
N ALA A 23 7.27 12.56 1.67
CA ALA A 23 7.00 13.95 2.05
C ALA A 23 7.08 14.14 3.57
N ALA A 24 6.46 13.26 4.35
CA ALA A 24 6.48 13.31 5.81
C ALA A 24 7.91 13.18 6.36
N GLY A 25 8.74 12.30 5.80
CA GLY A 25 10.16 12.20 6.12
C GLY A 25 10.93 13.49 5.81
N THR A 26 10.65 14.11 4.67
CA THR A 26 11.23 15.41 4.27
C THR A 26 10.87 16.51 5.28
N PHE A 27 9.63 16.57 5.75
CA PHE A 27 9.20 17.50 6.80
C PHE A 27 9.93 17.26 8.13
N ALA A 28 10.13 16.00 8.52
CA ALA A 28 10.91 15.67 9.72
C ALA A 28 12.36 16.16 9.62
N ALA A 29 12.98 16.14 8.44
CA ALA A 29 14.34 16.66 8.22
C ALA A 29 14.47 18.17 8.37
N LEU A 30 13.37 18.90 8.20
CA LEU A 30 13.32 20.35 8.42
C LEU A 30 13.17 20.72 9.90
N GLY A 31 13.12 19.73 10.81
CA GLY A 31 12.95 19.95 12.24
C GLY A 31 11.50 20.18 12.68
N SER A 32 10.54 20.08 11.75
CA SER A 32 9.11 20.30 12.05
C SER A 32 8.43 19.11 12.74
N LEU A 33 9.01 17.91 12.65
CA LEU A 33 8.44 16.67 13.18
C LEU A 33 9.52 15.77 13.77
N ASN A 34 9.21 15.08 14.87
CA ASN A 34 10.07 14.03 15.41
C ASN A 34 9.99 12.78 14.54
N LEU A 35 11.10 12.41 13.90
CA LEU A 35 11.19 11.29 12.96
C LEU A 35 10.75 9.95 13.58
N TRP A 36 11.15 9.67 14.82
CA TRP A 36 10.83 8.41 15.50
C TRP A 36 9.35 8.31 15.82
N LEU A 37 8.76 9.39 16.33
CA LEU A 37 7.33 9.46 16.59
C LEU A 37 6.52 9.34 15.30
N LEU A 38 6.99 9.97 14.22
CA LEU A 38 6.37 9.89 12.90
C LEU A 38 6.37 8.45 12.37
N ILE A 39 7.53 7.78 12.36
CA ILE A 39 7.64 6.38 11.93
C ILE A 39 6.72 5.48 12.75
N PHE A 40 6.67 5.66 14.07
CA PHE A 40 5.82 4.86 14.96
C PHE A 40 4.33 5.05 14.67
N LEU A 41 3.85 6.29 14.52
CA LEU A 41 2.45 6.58 14.22
C LEU A 41 2.04 6.08 12.84
N LEU A 42 2.90 6.24 11.83
CA LEU A 42 2.67 5.73 10.49
C LEU A 42 2.62 4.21 10.49
N PHE A 43 3.49 3.56 11.26
CA PHE A 43 3.50 2.10 11.41
C PHE A 43 2.22 1.58 12.01
N ILE A 44 1.74 2.16 13.12
CA ILE A 44 0.46 1.78 13.73
C ILE A 44 -0.69 1.96 12.72
N ALA A 45 -0.73 3.08 12.02
CA ALA A 45 -1.78 3.36 11.05
C ALA A 45 -1.81 2.33 9.91
N ALA A 46 -0.64 2.00 9.33
CA ALA A 46 -0.54 1.01 8.27
C ALA A 46 -0.89 -0.40 8.79
N PHE A 47 -0.33 -0.78 9.93
CA PHE A 47 -0.55 -2.08 10.55
C PHE A 47 -2.04 -2.33 10.86
N LEU A 48 -2.73 -1.34 11.43
CA LEU A 48 -4.16 -1.45 11.72
C LEU A 48 -5.00 -1.55 10.45
N GLY A 49 -4.67 -0.77 9.41
CA GLY A 49 -5.37 -0.84 8.12
C GLY A 49 -5.19 -2.20 7.44
N ASP A 50 -3.95 -2.72 7.38
CA ASP A 50 -3.67 -4.02 6.80
C ASP A 50 -4.33 -5.17 7.59
N THR A 51 -4.38 -5.03 8.92
CA THR A 51 -5.06 -5.99 9.80
C THR A 51 -6.57 -5.98 9.56
N LEU A 52 -7.19 -4.80 9.48
CA LEU A 52 -8.61 -4.65 9.15
C LEU A 52 -8.91 -5.29 7.79
N ASN A 53 -8.07 -5.03 6.79
CA ASN A 53 -8.21 -5.56 5.44
C ASN A 53 -8.09 -7.10 5.40
N TYR A 54 -7.15 -7.67 6.16
CA TYR A 54 -7.07 -9.12 6.37
C TYR A 54 -8.36 -9.67 6.99
N PHE A 55 -8.90 -9.03 8.03
CA PHE A 55 -10.13 -9.50 8.67
C PHE A 55 -11.35 -9.40 7.75
N ILE A 56 -11.43 -8.35 6.92
CA ILE A 56 -12.45 -8.23 5.88
C ILE A 56 -12.34 -9.40 4.89
N GLY A 57 -11.12 -9.70 4.43
CA GLY A 57 -10.85 -10.87 3.59
C GLY A 57 -11.27 -12.18 4.25
N ASN A 58 -10.91 -12.38 5.51
CA ASN A 58 -11.23 -13.58 6.28
C ASN A 58 -12.73 -13.76 6.54
N PHE A 59 -13.46 -12.67 6.74
CA PHE A 59 -14.91 -12.72 6.91
C PHE A 59 -15.64 -13.00 5.60
N ILE A 60 -15.12 -12.47 4.48
CA ILE A 60 -15.71 -12.64 3.15
C ILE A 60 -15.32 -13.99 2.52
N GLY A 61 -14.13 -14.51 2.83
CA GLY A 61 -13.55 -15.72 2.23
C GLY A 61 -14.51 -16.91 2.19
N PRO A 62 -15.08 -17.36 3.33
CA PRO A 62 -16.04 -18.46 3.35
C PRO A 62 -17.29 -18.23 2.47
N LYS A 63 -17.72 -16.98 2.29
CA LYS A 63 -18.87 -16.60 1.44
C LYS A 63 -18.53 -16.56 -0.05
N VAL A 64 -17.25 -16.41 -0.40
CA VAL A 64 -16.75 -16.43 -1.78
C VAL A 64 -16.60 -17.87 -2.28
N PHE A 65 -16.32 -18.83 -1.40
CA PHE A 65 -16.33 -20.24 -1.77
C PHE A 65 -17.74 -20.81 -2.02
N SER A 66 -18.79 -20.11 -1.57
CA SER A 66 -20.20 -20.51 -1.76
C SER A 66 -20.94 -19.76 -2.88
N LYS A 67 -20.38 -18.68 -3.42
CA LYS A 67 -20.95 -17.92 -4.56
C LYS A 67 -19.85 -17.51 -5.53
N ASP A 68 -20.05 -17.72 -6.83
CA ASP A 68 -19.12 -17.28 -7.87
C ASP A 68 -19.12 -15.75 -8.02
N TYR A 69 -18.15 -15.08 -7.40
CA TYR A 69 -17.93 -13.65 -7.61
C TYR A 69 -16.98 -13.43 -8.79
N ARG A 70 -17.36 -12.54 -9.73
CA ARG A 70 -16.58 -12.21 -10.95
C ARG A 70 -15.12 -11.81 -10.68
N LEU A 71 -14.84 -11.19 -9.52
CA LEU A 71 -13.50 -10.71 -9.14
C LEU A 71 -12.69 -11.74 -8.33
N LEU A 72 -13.33 -12.78 -7.78
CA LEU A 72 -12.72 -13.75 -6.86
C LEU A 72 -13.10 -15.17 -7.28
N LYS A 73 -12.59 -15.60 -8.44
CA LYS A 73 -12.79 -16.98 -8.89
C LYS A 73 -12.00 -17.94 -8.01
N LYS A 74 -12.62 -19.06 -7.65
CA LYS A 74 -12.01 -20.14 -6.87
C LYS A 74 -10.66 -20.61 -7.43
N GLU A 75 -10.55 -20.69 -8.75
CA GLU A 75 -9.31 -21.05 -9.46
C GLU A 75 -8.14 -20.09 -9.17
N HIS A 76 -8.40 -18.78 -9.14
CA HIS A 76 -7.38 -17.78 -8.82
C HIS A 76 -7.01 -17.83 -7.35
N LEU A 77 -7.96 -18.12 -6.46
CA LEU A 77 -7.69 -18.29 -5.04
C LEU A 77 -6.78 -19.50 -4.78
N ILE A 78 -7.06 -20.64 -5.41
CA ILE A 78 -6.22 -21.85 -5.30
C ILE A 78 -4.81 -21.59 -5.84
N LYS A 79 -4.68 -20.95 -7.01
CA LYS A 79 -3.38 -20.56 -7.56
C LYS A 79 -2.62 -19.63 -6.63
N THR A 80 -3.32 -18.67 -6.02
CA THR A 80 -2.71 -17.72 -5.10
C THR A 80 -2.30 -18.40 -3.79
N GLN A 81 -3.09 -19.35 -3.28
CA GLN A 81 -2.72 -20.17 -2.14
C GLN A 81 -1.45 -20.98 -2.41
N GLN A 82 -1.38 -21.68 -3.55
CA GLN A 82 -0.18 -22.41 -3.97
C GLN A 82 1.02 -21.47 -4.13
N PHE A 83 0.80 -20.25 -4.64
CA PHE A 83 1.85 -19.24 -4.74
C PHE A 83 2.38 -18.80 -3.36
N TYR A 84 1.50 -18.57 -2.40
CA TYR A 84 1.84 -18.22 -1.02
C TYR A 84 2.46 -19.39 -0.24
N GLU A 85 2.07 -20.63 -0.52
CA GLU A 85 2.73 -21.82 0.02
C GLU A 85 4.15 -21.96 -0.53
N LYS A 86 4.35 -21.74 -1.84
CA LYS A 86 5.65 -21.84 -2.52
C LYS A 86 6.62 -20.71 -2.19
N HIS A 87 6.16 -19.46 -2.20
CA HIS A 87 7.02 -18.27 -1.97
C HIS A 87 6.98 -17.79 -0.51
N GLY A 88 6.09 -18.36 0.30
CA GLY A 88 5.91 -18.00 1.70
C GLY A 88 5.33 -16.60 1.89
N GLY A 89 5.38 -16.11 3.13
CA GLY A 89 4.92 -14.76 3.44
C GLY A 89 5.89 -13.64 3.06
N LYS A 90 7.06 -13.97 2.46
CA LYS A 90 7.93 -12.96 1.82
C LYS A 90 7.18 -12.19 0.75
N THR A 91 6.21 -12.82 0.09
CA THR A 91 5.31 -12.16 -0.87
C THR A 91 4.56 -10.98 -0.25
N ILE A 92 4.17 -11.03 1.03
CA ILE A 92 3.49 -9.92 1.70
C ILE A 92 4.43 -8.72 1.87
N ILE A 93 5.73 -8.97 2.11
CA ILE A 93 6.74 -7.92 2.18
C ILE A 93 6.90 -7.27 0.80
N PHE A 94 7.12 -8.07 -0.24
CA PHE A 94 7.32 -7.55 -1.60
C PHE A 94 6.07 -6.84 -2.15
N ALA A 95 4.88 -7.35 -1.84
CA ALA A 95 3.62 -6.75 -2.25
C ALA A 95 3.49 -5.29 -1.79
N ARG A 96 4.05 -4.91 -0.64
CA ARG A 96 4.00 -3.53 -0.12
C ARG A 96 4.69 -2.50 -1.03
N PHE A 97 5.71 -2.91 -1.77
CA PHE A 97 6.43 -2.06 -2.71
C PHE A 97 5.73 -1.95 -4.08
N MET A 98 4.60 -2.67 -4.26
CA MET A 98 3.82 -2.66 -5.48
C MET A 98 2.46 -2.01 -5.19
N PRO A 99 2.20 -0.77 -5.67
CA PRO A 99 1.04 0.04 -5.28
C PRO A 99 -0.31 -0.67 -5.38
N ILE A 100 -0.54 -1.41 -6.47
CA ILE A 100 -1.80 -2.14 -6.69
C ILE A 100 -1.83 -3.39 -5.81
N ILE A 101 -0.74 -4.15 -5.76
CA ILE A 101 -0.73 -5.46 -5.09
C ILE A 101 -0.84 -5.30 -3.57
N ARG A 102 -0.30 -4.22 -2.99
CA ARG A 102 -0.29 -4.03 -1.54
C ARG A 102 -1.67 -3.93 -0.91
N THR A 103 -2.68 -3.39 -1.60
CA THR A 103 -4.03 -3.25 -1.06
C THR A 103 -4.83 -4.53 -1.17
N PHE A 104 -4.52 -5.35 -2.18
CA PHE A 104 -5.13 -6.66 -2.37
C PHE A 104 -4.44 -7.78 -1.60
N ALA A 105 -3.15 -7.66 -1.29
CA ALA A 105 -2.39 -8.72 -0.63
C ALA A 105 -2.93 -9.08 0.77
N PRO A 106 -3.20 -8.13 1.69
CA PRO A 106 -3.84 -8.42 2.98
C PRO A 106 -5.22 -9.05 2.81
N PHE A 107 -6.02 -8.55 1.87
CA PHE A 107 -7.34 -9.08 1.56
C PHE A 107 -7.27 -10.55 1.12
N ILE A 108 -6.45 -10.87 0.12
CA ILE A 108 -6.31 -12.22 -0.41
C ILE A 108 -5.67 -13.17 0.63
N ALA A 109 -4.73 -12.67 1.43
CA ALA A 109 -4.20 -13.38 2.59
C ALA A 109 -5.34 -13.79 3.54
N GLY A 110 -6.25 -12.86 3.83
CA GLY A 110 -7.42 -13.06 4.65
C GLY A 110 -8.43 -14.06 4.09
N VAL A 111 -8.70 -14.04 2.78
CA VAL A 111 -9.71 -14.91 2.10
C VAL A 111 -9.49 -16.43 2.28
N GLY A 112 -8.36 -16.83 2.86
CA GLY A 112 -8.07 -18.21 3.26
C GLY A 112 -6.73 -18.71 2.74
N THR A 113 -5.90 -17.84 2.17
CA THR A 113 -4.61 -18.25 1.61
C THR A 113 -3.47 -18.30 2.64
N MET A 114 -3.63 -17.67 3.81
CA MET A 114 -2.59 -17.65 4.86
C MET A 114 -3.17 -17.59 6.28
N ASN A 115 -2.53 -18.27 7.23
CA ASN A 115 -2.85 -18.15 8.65
C ASN A 115 -2.52 -16.76 9.21
N TYR A 116 -3.39 -16.21 10.08
CA TYR A 116 -3.26 -14.86 10.63
C TYR A 116 -1.91 -14.59 11.29
N ARG A 117 -1.39 -15.54 12.08
CA ARG A 117 -0.08 -15.38 12.74
C ARG A 117 1.06 -15.20 11.73
N LYS A 118 1.04 -15.98 10.64
CA LYS A 118 2.05 -15.91 9.58
C LYS A 118 1.93 -14.57 8.87
N PHE A 119 0.71 -14.18 8.48
CA PHE A 119 0.44 -12.87 7.89
C PHE A 119 0.98 -11.75 8.78
N LEU A 120 0.64 -11.75 10.08
CA LEU A 120 1.00 -10.71 11.02
C LEU A 120 2.52 -10.50 11.10
N SER A 121 3.31 -11.57 11.22
CA SER A 121 4.77 -11.46 11.30
C SER A 121 5.36 -10.81 10.06
N TYR A 122 4.95 -11.25 8.86
CA TYR A 122 5.43 -10.64 7.61
C TYR A 122 4.87 -9.24 7.38
N ASN A 123 3.65 -8.98 7.85
CA ASN A 123 3.01 -7.68 7.78
C ASN A 123 3.78 -6.64 8.62
N ILE A 124 4.19 -7.01 9.83
CA ILE A 124 5.02 -6.16 10.70
C ILE A 124 6.36 -5.87 10.05
N ILE A 125 7.08 -6.91 9.61
CA ILE A 125 8.41 -6.76 9.00
C ILE A 125 8.31 -5.89 7.75
N GLY A 126 7.37 -6.20 6.85
CA GLY A 126 7.16 -5.43 5.63
C GLY A 126 6.71 -4.00 5.90
N GLY A 127 5.86 -3.79 6.90
CA GLY A 127 5.37 -2.46 7.29
C GLY A 127 6.49 -1.59 7.83
N ILE A 128 7.35 -2.14 8.70
CA ILE A 128 8.53 -1.43 9.21
C ILE A 128 9.48 -1.10 8.06
N LEU A 129 9.82 -2.07 7.21
CA LEU A 129 10.74 -1.86 6.09
C LEU A 129 10.23 -0.79 5.12
N TRP A 130 8.94 -0.84 4.78
CA TRP A 130 8.30 0.11 3.88
C TRP A 130 8.28 1.52 4.50
N ILE A 131 7.80 1.66 5.73
CA ILE A 131 7.63 2.96 6.39
C ILE A 131 8.98 3.58 6.74
N ALA A 132 9.86 2.82 7.39
CA ALA A 132 11.19 3.29 7.70
C ALA A 132 11.95 3.62 6.41
N GLY A 133 11.88 2.77 5.38
CA GLY A 133 12.55 2.99 4.10
C GLY A 133 12.15 4.31 3.44
N PHE A 134 10.86 4.51 3.14
CA PHE A 134 10.40 5.73 2.47
C PHE A 134 10.53 6.99 3.35
N THR A 135 10.29 6.88 4.65
CA THR A 135 10.40 8.02 5.57
C THR A 135 11.86 8.42 5.79
N LEU A 136 12.78 7.47 5.94
CA LEU A 136 14.22 7.76 6.05
C LEU A 136 14.77 8.32 4.74
N LEU A 137 14.36 7.76 3.58
CA LEU A 137 14.72 8.31 2.29
C LEU A 137 14.27 9.78 2.17
N GLY A 138 13.01 10.07 2.52
CA GLY A 138 12.50 11.44 2.59
C GLY A 138 13.31 12.32 3.54
N TYR A 139 13.68 11.80 4.71
CA TYR A 139 14.48 12.54 5.70
C TYR A 139 15.90 12.87 5.20
N LEU A 140 16.58 11.91 4.57
CA LEU A 140 17.91 12.12 4.01
C LEU A 140 17.87 13.11 2.84
N PHE A 141 16.90 12.97 1.94
CA PHE A 141 16.72 13.90 0.82
C PHE A 141 16.31 15.30 1.29
N GLY A 142 15.45 15.40 2.30
CA GLY A 142 15.03 16.68 2.89
C GLY A 142 16.17 17.46 3.56
N ASN A 143 17.26 16.79 3.93
CA ASN A 143 18.45 17.44 4.45
C ASN A 143 19.36 18.05 3.36
N ILE A 144 19.13 17.76 2.08
CA ILE A 144 19.90 18.33 0.98
C ILE A 144 19.55 19.81 0.80
N PRO A 145 20.53 20.74 0.74
CA PRO A 145 20.28 22.18 0.63
C PRO A 145 19.41 22.58 -0.57
N ALA A 146 19.56 21.89 -1.71
CA ALA A 146 18.76 22.08 -2.91
C ALA A 146 17.27 21.75 -2.70
N VAL A 147 16.96 20.74 -1.88
CA VAL A 147 15.59 20.36 -1.52
C VAL A 147 15.00 21.35 -0.52
N LYS A 148 15.79 21.79 0.48
CA LYS A 148 15.36 22.83 1.43
C LYS A 148 14.99 24.13 0.72
N LYS A 149 15.79 24.54 -0.28
CA LYS A 149 15.56 25.78 -1.04
C LYS A 149 14.35 25.70 -1.99
N ASN A 150 14.04 24.51 -2.51
CA ASN A 150 12.96 24.28 -3.48
C ASN A 150 11.81 23.44 -2.91
N PHE A 151 11.57 23.53 -1.61
CA PHE A 151 10.68 22.62 -0.89
C PHE A 151 9.27 22.55 -1.48
N THR A 152 8.67 23.71 -1.77
CA THR A 152 7.36 23.81 -2.42
C THR A 152 7.34 23.09 -3.76
N LEU A 153 8.42 23.25 -4.55
CA LEU A 153 8.58 22.64 -5.88
C LEU A 153 8.72 21.11 -5.78
N VAL A 154 9.44 20.61 -4.78
CA VAL A 154 9.59 19.17 -4.51
C VAL A 154 8.26 18.55 -4.09
N ILE A 155 7.47 19.22 -3.23
CA ILE A 155 6.13 18.76 -2.86
C ILE A 155 5.20 18.72 -4.07
N PHE A 156 5.12 19.79 -4.85
CA PHE A 156 4.32 19.80 -6.07
C PHE A 156 4.77 18.72 -7.06
N GLY A 157 6.08 18.50 -7.19
CA GLY A 157 6.65 17.42 -7.98
C GLY A 157 6.18 16.04 -7.51
N ILE A 158 6.26 15.77 -6.20
CA ILE A 158 5.82 14.51 -5.61
C ILE A 158 4.32 14.29 -5.81
N ILE A 159 3.48 15.31 -5.57
CA ILE A 159 2.02 15.24 -5.77
C ILE A 159 1.68 15.00 -7.23
N LEU A 160 2.28 15.76 -8.15
CA LEU A 160 2.05 15.59 -9.59
C LEU A 160 2.46 14.20 -10.06
N LEU A 161 3.64 13.74 -9.65
CA LEU A 161 4.18 12.43 -10.02
C LEU A 161 3.30 11.31 -9.47
N SER A 162 2.79 11.45 -8.25
CA SER A 162 1.82 10.53 -7.66
C SER A 162 0.47 10.50 -8.38
N MET A 163 0.00 11.65 -8.89
CA MET A 163 -1.28 11.74 -9.59
C MET A 163 -1.18 11.32 -11.05
N THR A 164 0.03 11.21 -11.60
CA THR A 164 0.22 10.82 -13.00
C THR A 164 -0.33 9.42 -13.34
N PRO A 165 -0.11 8.33 -12.56
CA PRO A 165 -0.65 7.02 -12.93
C PRO A 165 -2.18 6.98 -12.92
N PRO A 166 -2.91 7.46 -11.88
CA PRO A 166 -4.37 7.55 -11.91
C PRO A 166 -4.89 8.39 -13.08
N LEU A 167 -4.23 9.50 -13.40
CA LEU A 167 -4.64 10.39 -14.48
C LEU A 167 -4.46 9.74 -15.86
N ILE A 168 -3.34 9.04 -16.08
CA ILE A 168 -3.06 8.29 -17.31
C ILE A 168 -4.07 7.13 -17.48
N GLU A 169 -4.35 6.39 -16.40
CA GLU A 169 -5.32 5.29 -16.41
C GLU A 169 -6.74 5.80 -16.69
N TYR A 170 -7.14 6.91 -16.05
CA TYR A 170 -8.43 7.57 -16.28
C TYR A 170 -8.57 8.03 -17.73
N LEU A 171 -7.55 8.70 -18.27
CA LEU A 171 -7.53 9.16 -19.66
C LEU A 171 -7.58 7.96 -20.63
N ARG A 172 -6.77 6.91 -20.42
CA ARG A 172 -6.83 5.69 -21.23
C ARG A 172 -8.21 5.03 -21.19
N SER A 173 -8.84 4.94 -20.02
CA SER A 173 -10.19 4.34 -19.90
C SER A 173 -11.24 5.14 -20.67
N LYS A 174 -11.09 6.47 -20.73
CA LYS A 174 -11.98 7.37 -21.46
C LYS A 174 -11.78 7.25 -22.99
N PHE A 175 -10.55 7.00 -23.44
CA PHE A 175 -10.25 6.78 -24.85
C PHE A 175 -10.59 5.35 -25.33
N GLN A 176 -10.43 4.31 -24.50
CA GLN A 176 -10.79 2.93 -24.88
C GLN A 176 -12.29 2.68 -24.95
N LYS A 177 -13.13 3.43 -24.22
CA LYS A 177 -14.60 3.37 -24.39
C LYS A 177 -15.11 3.83 -25.77
N LYS A 178 -14.26 4.42 -26.61
CA LYS A 178 -14.64 4.86 -27.97
C LYS A 178 -14.34 3.87 -29.10
N THR A 179 -13.73 2.72 -28.81
CA THR A 179 -13.33 1.75 -29.86
C THR A 179 -14.24 0.50 -29.92
N VAL A 180 -15.25 0.43 -29.06
CA VAL A 180 -16.30 -0.60 -29.12
C VAL A 180 -17.65 0.09 -29.09
N ALA A 181 -18.01 0.73 -30.20
CA ALA A 181 -19.36 1.16 -30.54
C ALA A 181 -19.49 1.08 -32.06
#